data_AF-A0A3S4M6W7-F1
#
_entry.id   AF-A0A3S4M6W7-F1
#
_cell.length_a   1.000
_cell.length_b   1.000
_cell.length_c   1.000
_cell.angle_alpha   90.00
_cell.angle_beta   90.00
_cell.angle_gamma   90.00
#
_symmetry.space_group_name_H-M   'P 1'
#
loop_
_entity.id
_entity.type
_entity.pdbx_description
1 polymer ?
#
loop_
_entity_poly.entity_id
_entity_poly.type
_entity_poly.pdbx_seq_one_letter_code
_entity_poly.pdbx_strand_id
1 'polypeptide(L)'
;MPKKEKPTRYSKALARLVEETHGIWNENAERYLLAQFGVDIGGGGGMMSLAWPLFRITEQAALAAWPQTGCGDKNKIDGLAVTAMRQSLNEVAMRGKIVIGEGEIDHAPMLYIGEEVGTGTGPSVDIAVDPIEGTRMVAMGQNNALSVMALAPQGSLLHAPDMYMRKLVVNRQAKGAINLALSLEENLRNIAAALNKPLTSLRMATLDKPRHQAVIQQAAQLGVKVFALPDGDVAASVLTCQQHHPFDVMYAIGGAPEGVIISLCREGA
;
A
#
# COMPACT_ATOMS: atom_id res chain seq x y z
N MET A 1 7.89 -4.39 32.33
CA MET A 1 6.50 -4.54 31.83
C MET A 1 6.14 -3.31 31.03
N PRO A 2 6.07 -3.36 29.69
CA PRO A 2 5.58 -2.24 28.91
C PRO A 2 4.08 -2.09 29.20
N LYS A 3 3.67 -0.92 29.69
CA LYS A 3 2.27 -0.62 29.97
C LYS A 3 1.50 -0.69 28.66
N LYS A 4 0.41 -1.48 28.61
CA LYS A 4 -0.57 -1.44 27.50
C LYS A 4 -0.94 0.03 27.27
N GLU A 5 -0.54 0.61 26.14
CA GLU A 5 -1.01 1.93 25.75
C GLU A 5 -2.53 1.84 25.61
N LYS A 6 -3.23 2.56 26.49
CA LYS A 6 -4.68 2.67 26.40
C LYS A 6 -4.97 3.30 25.03
N PRO A 7 -5.94 2.77 24.27
CA PRO A 7 -6.27 3.35 22.97
C PRO A 7 -6.54 4.83 23.16
N THR A 8 -5.89 5.65 22.35
CA THR A 8 -6.01 7.11 22.42
C THR A 8 -7.49 7.48 22.30
N ARG A 9 -7.88 8.64 22.82
CA ARG A 9 -9.26 9.12 22.68
C ARG A 9 -9.71 9.09 21.20
N TYR A 10 -8.77 9.32 20.28
CA TYR A 10 -8.91 9.20 18.83
C TYR A 10 -9.30 7.80 18.36
N SER A 11 -8.53 6.77 18.72
CA SER A 11 -8.77 5.42 18.21
C SER A 11 -10.08 4.81 18.75
N LYS A 12 -10.50 5.18 19.96
CA LYS A 12 -11.80 4.73 20.52
C LYS A 12 -12.99 5.38 19.82
N ALA A 13 -12.88 6.66 19.49
CA ALA A 13 -13.94 7.38 18.81
C ALA A 13 -14.10 6.88 17.36
N LEU A 14 -12.99 6.71 16.63
CA LEU A 14 -13.03 6.14 15.29
C LEU A 14 -13.65 4.73 15.28
N ALA A 15 -13.22 3.86 16.20
CA ALA A 15 -13.73 2.50 16.31
C ALA A 15 -15.25 2.45 16.55
N ARG A 16 -15.79 3.37 17.35
CA ARG A 16 -17.24 3.49 17.55
C ARG A 16 -17.96 3.98 16.30
N LEU A 17 -17.36 4.92 15.58
CA LEU A 17 -17.99 5.51 14.38
C LEU A 17 -18.13 4.51 13.24
N VAL A 18 -17.22 3.55 13.13
CA VAL A 18 -17.31 2.46 12.13
C VAL A 18 -17.98 1.20 12.67
N GLU A 19 -18.36 1.15 13.95
CA GLU A 19 -18.96 -0.03 14.58
C GLU A 19 -20.34 -0.35 13.97
N GLU A 20 -21.14 0.69 13.72
CA GLU A 20 -22.46 0.60 13.09
C GLU A 20 -22.40 0.11 11.63
N THR A 21 -21.25 0.28 10.98
CA THR A 21 -20.98 -0.16 9.61
C THR A 21 -20.09 -1.40 9.57
N HIS A 22 -19.98 -2.15 10.67
CA HIS A 22 -19.17 -3.37 10.78
C HIS A 22 -17.69 -3.18 10.39
N GLY A 23 -17.12 -2.02 10.72
CA GLY A 23 -15.75 -1.66 10.41
C GLY A 23 -15.55 -1.06 9.02
N ILE A 24 -16.62 -0.90 8.23
CA ILE A 24 -16.56 -0.21 6.93
C ILE A 24 -16.47 1.30 7.19
N TRP A 25 -15.50 1.95 6.58
CA TRP A 25 -15.33 3.40 6.66
C TRP A 25 -16.61 4.12 6.21
N ASN A 26 -17.04 5.12 6.98
CA ASN A 26 -18.26 5.86 6.71
C ASN A 26 -18.06 7.37 6.88
N GLU A 27 -19.04 8.13 6.40
CA GLU A 27 -18.99 9.59 6.41
C GLU A 27 -18.75 10.16 7.82
N ASN A 28 -19.27 9.54 8.88
CA ASN A 28 -19.07 10.02 10.25
C ASN A 28 -17.63 9.79 10.74
N ALA A 29 -17.02 8.63 10.41
CA ALA A 29 -15.63 8.33 10.69
C ALA A 29 -14.68 9.26 9.92
N GLU A 30 -15.01 9.53 8.66
CA GLU A 30 -14.32 10.47 7.78
C GLU A 30 -14.34 11.88 8.35
N ARG A 31 -15.53 12.37 8.71
CA ARG A 31 -15.75 13.66 9.34
C ARG A 31 -14.93 13.83 10.62
N TYR A 32 -14.91 12.81 11.47
CA TYR A 32 -14.15 12.83 12.72
C TYR A 32 -12.63 12.85 12.48
N LEU A 33 -12.14 12.11 11.48
CA LEU A 33 -10.72 12.09 11.13
C LEU A 33 -10.28 13.45 10.58
N LEU A 34 -11.04 14.00 9.63
CA LEU A 34 -10.73 15.28 8.98
C LEU A 34 -10.73 16.45 9.97
N ALA A 35 -11.63 16.45 10.96
CA ALA A 35 -11.61 17.41 12.05
C ALA A 35 -10.29 17.40 12.87
N GLN A 36 -9.58 16.26 12.93
CA GLN A 36 -8.26 16.20 13.60
C GLN A 36 -7.14 16.86 12.79
N PHE A 37 -7.32 16.98 11.48
CA PHE A 37 -6.40 17.68 10.59
C PHE A 37 -6.72 19.17 10.47
N GLY A 38 -7.61 19.70 11.33
CA GLY A 38 -8.07 21.09 11.26
C GLY A 38 -8.92 21.37 10.02
N VAL A 39 -9.47 20.32 9.40
CA VAL A 39 -10.35 20.43 8.24
C VAL A 39 -11.79 20.52 8.75
N ASP A 40 -12.36 21.72 8.69
CA ASP A 40 -13.76 21.94 9.00
C ASP A 40 -14.65 21.43 7.86
N ILE A 41 -15.62 20.61 8.23
CA ILE A 41 -16.56 19.87 7.37
C ILE A 41 -17.98 20.44 7.52
N GLY A 42 -18.07 21.73 7.86
CA GLY A 42 -19.27 22.48 8.22
C GLY A 42 -20.58 21.93 7.65
N GLY A 43 -21.58 21.82 8.54
CA GLY A 43 -22.94 21.40 8.19
C GLY A 43 -23.62 22.40 7.25
N GLY A 44 -23.35 22.27 5.96
CA GLY A 44 -23.89 23.11 4.90
C GLY A 44 -22.82 23.57 3.92
N GLY A 45 -22.73 22.90 2.77
CA GLY A 45 -22.03 23.41 1.58
C GLY A 45 -20.52 23.13 1.51
N GLY A 46 -20.19 21.92 1.04
CA GLY A 46 -19.12 21.68 0.06
C GLY A 46 -17.68 22.03 0.44
N MET A 47 -16.99 21.09 1.10
CA MET A 47 -15.54 20.92 0.92
C MET A 47 -15.26 19.42 0.79
N MET A 48 -14.89 18.99 -0.42
CA MET A 48 -14.74 17.56 -0.77
C MET A 48 -13.60 16.92 0.01
N SER A 49 -13.90 15.85 0.74
CA SER A 49 -12.87 14.91 1.18
C SER A 49 -12.12 14.38 -0.05
N LEU A 50 -10.79 14.30 0.05
CA LEU A 50 -9.98 13.67 -1.00
C LEU A 50 -10.16 12.15 -1.03
N ALA A 51 -10.61 11.51 0.06
CA ALA A 51 -10.67 10.05 0.13
C ALA A 51 -11.56 9.43 -0.95
N TRP A 52 -12.73 10.02 -1.22
CA TRP A 52 -13.64 9.53 -2.27
C TRP A 52 -13.07 9.69 -3.69
N PRO A 53 -12.58 10.87 -4.10
CA PRO A 53 -11.84 11.02 -5.35
C PRO A 53 -10.70 10.02 -5.51
N LEU A 54 -9.91 9.77 -4.46
CA LEU A 54 -8.78 8.82 -4.50
C LEU A 54 -9.24 7.39 -4.76
N PHE A 55 -10.30 6.95 -4.08
CA PHE A 55 -10.92 5.65 -4.37
C PHE A 55 -11.34 5.55 -5.84
N ARG A 56 -12.02 6.58 -6.37
CA ARG A 56 -12.46 6.62 -7.77
C ARG A 56 -11.28 6.60 -8.74
N ILE A 57 -10.17 7.27 -8.43
CA ILE A 57 -8.96 7.25 -9.27
C ILE A 57 -8.42 5.83 -9.43
N THR A 58 -8.23 5.08 -8.33
CA THR A 58 -7.78 3.68 -8.41
C THR A 58 -8.78 2.76 -9.10
N GLU A 59 -10.09 3.02 -8.93
CA GLU A 59 -11.15 2.30 -9.62
C GLU A 59 -11.08 2.54 -11.14
N GLN A 60 -10.91 3.79 -11.59
CA GLN A 60 -10.81 4.11 -13.02
C GLN A 60 -9.60 3.46 -13.67
N ALA A 61 -8.43 3.46 -13.01
CA ALA A 61 -7.25 2.75 -13.51
C ALA A 61 -7.49 1.24 -13.64
N ALA A 62 -8.04 0.61 -12.60
CA ALA A 62 -8.33 -0.82 -12.63
C ALA A 62 -9.37 -1.18 -13.71
N LEU A 63 -10.44 -0.39 -13.85
CA LEU A 63 -11.48 -0.59 -14.87
C LEU A 63 -10.95 -0.36 -16.30
N ALA A 64 -10.00 0.56 -16.50
CA ALA A 64 -9.38 0.77 -17.80
C ALA A 64 -8.53 -0.43 -18.23
N ALA A 65 -7.81 -1.05 -17.30
CA ALA A 65 -6.99 -2.23 -17.55
C ALA A 65 -7.82 -3.53 -17.65
N TRP A 66 -8.93 -3.64 -16.91
CA TRP A 66 -9.70 -4.88 -16.75
C TRP A 66 -10.09 -5.58 -18.07
N PRO A 67 -10.62 -4.89 -19.10
CA PRO A 67 -10.96 -5.53 -20.38
C PRO A 67 -9.78 -6.15 -21.12
N GLN A 68 -8.55 -5.78 -20.77
CA GLN A 68 -7.32 -6.30 -21.36
C GLN A 68 -6.71 -7.46 -20.56
N THR A 69 -7.38 -7.94 -19.51
CA THR A 69 -6.92 -9.10 -18.75
C THR A 69 -6.73 -10.31 -19.68
N GLY A 70 -5.54 -10.90 -19.67
CA GLY A 70 -5.18 -12.03 -20.54
C GLY A 70 -4.78 -11.66 -21.98
N CYS A 71 -4.61 -10.38 -22.30
CA CYS A 71 -4.26 -9.95 -23.67
C CYS A 71 -2.80 -10.22 -24.07
N GLY A 72 -1.93 -10.62 -23.13
CA GLY A 72 -0.51 -10.85 -23.36
C GLY A 72 0.36 -9.60 -23.53
N ASP A 73 -0.21 -8.39 -23.44
CA ASP A 73 0.49 -7.12 -23.64
C ASP A 73 0.49 -6.26 -22.37
N LYS A 74 1.57 -6.38 -21.60
CA LYS A 74 1.74 -5.62 -20.35
C LYS A 74 1.83 -4.11 -20.57
N ASN A 75 2.42 -3.66 -21.68
CA ASN A 75 2.65 -2.23 -21.93
C ASN A 75 1.34 -1.53 -22.31
N LYS A 76 0.47 -2.24 -23.04
CA LYS A 76 -0.89 -1.78 -23.31
C LYS A 76 -1.72 -1.63 -22.04
N ILE A 77 -1.65 -2.62 -21.15
CA ILE A 77 -2.35 -2.58 -19.84
C ILE A 77 -1.89 -1.37 -19.04
N ASP A 78 -0.57 -1.20 -18.95
CA ASP A 78 0.05 -0.12 -18.21
C ASP A 78 -0.35 1.26 -18.75
N GLY A 79 -0.19 1.48 -20.05
CA GLY A 79 -0.56 2.75 -20.69
C GLY A 79 -2.04 3.13 -20.52
N LEU A 80 -2.95 2.16 -20.53
CA LEU A 80 -4.37 2.40 -20.28
C LEU A 80 -4.63 2.87 -18.84
N ALA A 81 -4.02 2.21 -17.86
CA ALA A 81 -4.19 2.54 -16.46
C ALA A 81 -3.53 3.88 -16.09
N VAL A 82 -2.30 4.12 -16.56
CA VAL A 82 -1.58 5.40 -16.41
C VAL A 82 -2.43 6.55 -16.94
N THR A 83 -2.98 6.39 -18.16
CA THR A 83 -3.82 7.42 -18.78
C THR A 83 -5.07 7.70 -17.95
N ALA A 84 -5.80 6.66 -17.54
CA ALA A 84 -7.04 6.80 -16.79
C ALA A 84 -6.80 7.40 -15.38
N MET A 85 -5.74 6.96 -14.70
CA MET A 85 -5.34 7.49 -13.40
C MET A 85 -4.98 8.98 -13.52
N ARG A 86 -4.14 9.34 -14.48
CA ARG A 86 -3.72 10.73 -14.71
C ARG A 86 -4.88 11.66 -15.03
N GLN A 87 -5.81 11.23 -15.90
CA GLN A 87 -7.01 12.00 -16.22
C GLN A 87 -7.85 12.24 -14.97
N SER A 88 -8.11 11.19 -14.18
CA SER A 88 -8.89 11.27 -12.94
C SER A 88 -8.21 12.15 -11.89
N LEU A 89 -6.88 12.06 -11.76
CA LEU A 89 -6.10 12.93 -10.86
C LEU A 89 -6.29 14.41 -11.19
N ASN A 90 -6.32 14.77 -12.47
CA ASN A 90 -6.46 16.16 -12.93
C ASN A 90 -7.85 16.76 -12.72
N GLU A 91 -8.84 15.97 -12.32
CA GLU A 91 -10.18 16.44 -11.96
C GLU A 91 -10.29 16.83 -10.47
N VAL A 92 -9.30 16.43 -9.64
CA VAL A 92 -9.35 16.64 -8.19
C VAL A 92 -8.87 18.04 -7.80
N ALA A 93 -9.60 18.68 -6.88
CA ALA A 93 -9.22 19.95 -6.26
C ALA A 93 -8.03 19.79 -5.29
N MET A 94 -6.84 19.63 -5.86
CA MET A 94 -5.57 19.56 -5.14
C MET A 94 -4.41 20.19 -5.94
N ARG A 95 -3.34 20.54 -5.24
CA ARG A 95 -2.01 20.82 -5.79
C ARG A 95 -1.13 19.57 -5.55
N GLY A 96 -1.33 18.58 -6.40
CA GLY A 96 -0.64 17.29 -6.31
C GLY A 96 0.72 17.33 -7.00
N LYS A 97 1.71 16.68 -6.40
CA LYS A 97 3.00 16.42 -7.03
C LYS A 97 3.30 14.92 -6.98
N ILE A 98 3.60 14.33 -8.14
CA ILE A 98 4.06 12.95 -8.21
C ILE A 98 5.48 12.88 -7.65
N VAL A 99 5.68 12.12 -6.58
CA VAL A 99 7.00 11.86 -5.99
C VAL A 99 7.48 10.44 -6.25
N ILE A 100 6.55 9.54 -6.54
CA ILE A 100 6.76 8.16 -6.99
C ILE A 100 5.75 7.89 -8.09
N GLY A 101 6.21 7.45 -9.25
CA GLY A 101 5.36 7.11 -10.39
C GLY A 101 6.12 6.27 -11.41
N GLU A 102 5.75 6.39 -12.69
CA GLU A 102 6.23 5.52 -13.78
C GLU A 102 7.73 5.65 -14.09
N GLY A 103 8.37 6.73 -13.63
CA GLY A 103 9.79 6.96 -13.77
C GLY A 103 10.16 8.42 -13.88
N GLU A 104 11.40 8.69 -14.30
CA GLU A 104 11.87 10.03 -14.60
C GLU A 104 11.22 10.59 -15.86
N ILE A 105 11.16 11.93 -16.00
CA ILE A 105 10.52 12.62 -17.13
C ILE A 105 11.04 12.17 -18.50
N ASP A 106 12.31 11.79 -18.60
CA ASP A 106 12.94 11.31 -19.84
C ASP A 106 12.46 9.91 -20.27
N HIS A 107 11.89 9.15 -19.33
CA HIS A 107 11.49 7.75 -19.53
C HIS A 107 9.98 7.52 -19.44
N ALA A 108 9.25 8.44 -18.79
CA ALA A 108 7.81 8.34 -18.57
C ALA A 108 7.07 9.60 -19.10
N PRO A 109 6.21 9.48 -20.12
CA PRO A 109 5.47 10.62 -20.67
C PRO A 109 4.31 11.09 -19.77
N MET A 110 3.91 10.27 -18.79
CA MET A 110 2.80 10.51 -17.87
C MET A 110 3.15 9.93 -16.50
N LEU A 111 2.67 10.56 -15.43
CA LEU A 111 2.91 10.20 -14.04
C LEU A 111 4.41 10.09 -13.71
N TYR A 112 5.22 10.97 -14.31
CA TYR A 112 6.66 11.03 -14.04
C TYR A 112 6.95 11.72 -12.71
N ILE A 113 8.11 11.40 -12.13
CA ILE A 113 8.58 12.01 -10.88
C ILE A 113 8.72 13.52 -11.08
N GLY A 114 7.97 14.28 -10.27
CA GLY A 114 7.91 15.73 -10.34
C GLY A 114 6.71 16.29 -11.10
N GLU A 115 5.89 15.46 -11.76
CA GLU A 115 4.69 15.92 -12.45
C GLU A 115 3.71 16.59 -11.48
N GLU A 116 3.18 17.75 -11.87
CA GLU A 116 2.09 18.42 -11.17
C GLU A 116 0.74 17.91 -11.69
N VAL A 117 -0.14 17.52 -10.76
CA VAL A 117 -1.47 16.97 -11.07
C VAL A 117 -2.56 17.58 -10.18
N GLY A 118 -3.80 17.50 -10.65
CA GLY A 118 -4.95 18.15 -10.01
C GLY A 118 -5.25 19.52 -10.61
N THR A 119 -6.33 20.15 -10.14
CA THR A 119 -6.79 21.43 -10.69
C THR A 119 -5.97 22.65 -10.26
N GLY A 120 -4.96 22.45 -9.39
CA GLY A 120 -4.14 23.54 -8.83
C GLY A 120 -4.79 24.29 -7.65
N THR A 121 -6.01 23.93 -7.29
CA THR A 121 -6.74 24.45 -6.12
C THR A 121 -6.65 23.46 -4.94
N GLY A 122 -7.14 23.79 -3.75
CA GLY A 122 -7.16 22.83 -2.62
C GLY A 122 -5.81 22.66 -1.89
N PRO A 123 -5.54 21.53 -1.21
CA PRO A 123 -4.31 21.32 -0.43
C PRO A 123 -3.10 20.90 -1.30
N SER A 124 -1.88 21.16 -0.81
CA SER A 124 -0.65 20.68 -1.44
C SER A 124 -0.27 19.30 -0.92
N VAL A 125 -0.08 18.34 -1.82
CA VAL A 125 0.10 16.91 -1.49
C VAL A 125 1.18 16.26 -2.34
N ASP A 126 1.94 15.36 -1.74
CA ASP A 126 2.79 14.42 -2.45
C ASP A 126 1.98 13.17 -2.77
N ILE A 127 2.22 12.60 -3.95
CA ILE A 127 1.49 11.46 -4.48
C ILE A 127 2.48 10.38 -4.91
N ALA A 128 2.26 9.17 -4.41
CA ALA A 128 2.87 7.95 -4.93
C ALA A 128 1.83 7.16 -5.70
N VAL A 129 2.15 6.73 -6.92
CA VAL A 129 1.24 5.95 -7.77
C VAL A 129 1.91 4.69 -8.27
N ASP A 130 1.11 3.64 -8.40
CA ASP A 130 1.37 2.43 -9.16
C ASP A 130 0.05 2.06 -9.86
N PRO A 131 -0.21 2.61 -11.06
CA PRO A 131 -1.49 2.49 -11.74
C PRO A 131 -1.95 1.04 -11.91
N ILE A 132 -1.02 0.12 -12.23
CA ILE A 132 -1.22 -1.32 -12.15
C ILE A 132 0.04 -1.98 -11.62
N GLU A 133 -0.01 -2.36 -10.35
CA GLU A 133 0.97 -3.26 -9.79
C GLU A 133 0.74 -4.66 -10.38
N GLY A 134 1.78 -5.22 -10.99
CA GLY A 134 1.70 -6.53 -11.62
C GLY A 134 1.10 -6.53 -13.03
N THR A 135 1.49 -5.59 -13.89
CA THR A 135 1.08 -5.54 -15.32
C THR A 135 1.23 -6.88 -16.05
N ARG A 136 2.31 -7.63 -15.77
CA ARG A 136 2.51 -9.00 -16.28
C ARG A 136 1.41 -9.97 -15.82
N MET A 137 0.98 -9.86 -14.56
CA MET A 137 -0.09 -10.71 -14.00
C MET A 137 -1.41 -10.44 -14.73
N VAL A 138 -1.77 -9.17 -14.96
CA VAL A 138 -2.95 -8.81 -15.76
C VAL A 138 -2.82 -9.33 -17.19
N ALA A 139 -1.67 -9.16 -17.83
CA ALA A 139 -1.42 -9.63 -19.19
C ALA A 139 -1.61 -11.15 -19.34
N MET A 140 -1.32 -11.90 -18.27
CA MET A 140 -1.43 -13.36 -18.23
C MET A 140 -2.74 -13.87 -17.58
N GLY A 141 -3.65 -12.99 -17.17
CA GLY A 141 -4.88 -13.38 -16.48
C GLY A 141 -4.65 -14.03 -15.11
N GLN A 142 -3.59 -13.61 -14.42
CA GLN A 142 -3.21 -14.09 -13.10
C GLN A 142 -3.82 -13.22 -11.99
N ASN A 143 -3.93 -13.78 -10.79
CA ASN A 143 -4.44 -13.09 -9.61
C ASN A 143 -3.42 -12.07 -9.05
N ASN A 144 -3.88 -11.26 -8.09
CA ASN A 144 -3.10 -10.34 -7.24
C ASN A 144 -2.57 -9.06 -7.89
N ALA A 145 -2.93 -8.75 -9.13
CA ALA A 145 -2.74 -7.39 -9.66
C ALA A 145 -3.71 -6.41 -9.00
N LEU A 146 -3.28 -5.16 -8.78
CA LEU A 146 -4.11 -4.10 -8.22
C LEU A 146 -3.65 -2.72 -8.71
N SER A 147 -4.56 -1.74 -8.65
CA SER A 147 -4.20 -0.33 -8.80
C SER A 147 -3.95 0.28 -7.43
N VAL A 148 -2.84 1.00 -7.25
CA VAL A 148 -2.44 1.55 -5.95
C VAL A 148 -2.07 3.01 -6.09
N MET A 149 -2.47 3.77 -5.09
CA MET A 149 -1.94 5.12 -4.89
C MET A 149 -1.89 5.44 -3.41
N ALA A 150 -1.07 6.42 -3.06
CA ALA A 150 -1.02 6.96 -1.73
C ALA A 150 -0.72 8.46 -1.75
N LEU A 151 -1.32 9.18 -0.80
CA LEU A 151 -1.16 10.62 -0.65
C LEU A 151 -0.69 10.96 0.75
N ALA A 152 0.16 11.97 0.84
CA ALA A 152 0.55 12.58 2.09
C ALA A 152 0.71 14.10 1.92
N PRO A 153 0.74 14.88 3.02
CA PRO A 153 1.12 16.28 2.95
C PRO A 153 2.47 16.44 2.24
N GLN A 154 2.62 17.51 1.48
CA GLN A 154 3.85 17.79 0.73
C GLN A 154 5.11 17.69 1.63
N GLY A 155 6.13 16.98 1.15
CA GLY A 155 7.39 16.71 1.86
C GLY A 155 7.35 15.52 2.84
N SER A 156 6.25 14.77 2.92
CA SER A 156 6.10 13.67 3.89
C SER A 156 6.49 12.31 3.33
N LEU A 157 6.49 12.14 2.01
CA LEU A 157 6.86 10.86 1.39
C LEU A 157 8.37 10.80 1.17
N LEU A 158 8.94 9.62 1.43
CA LEU A 158 10.34 9.36 1.12
C LEU A 158 10.52 9.40 -0.40
N HIS A 159 11.39 10.28 -0.88
CA HIS A 159 11.87 10.22 -2.26
C HIS A 159 12.84 9.04 -2.40
N ALA A 160 12.35 7.95 -2.98
CA ALA A 160 13.14 6.75 -3.23
C ALA A 160 13.60 6.72 -4.69
N PRO A 161 14.91 6.52 -4.96
CA PRO A 161 15.38 6.28 -6.31
C PRO A 161 14.90 4.92 -6.82
N ASP A 162 14.88 4.71 -8.13
CA ASP A 162 14.57 3.42 -8.74
C ASP A 162 15.71 2.41 -8.49
N MET A 163 15.63 1.74 -7.35
CA MET A 163 16.58 0.72 -6.91
C MET A 163 15.87 -0.36 -6.10
N TYR A 164 16.57 -1.43 -5.76
CA TYR A 164 16.01 -2.46 -4.88
C TYR A 164 15.99 -2.02 -3.41
N MET A 165 14.90 -2.33 -2.71
CA MET A 165 14.74 -2.18 -1.26
C MET A 165 14.41 -3.53 -0.63
N ARG A 166 15.08 -3.83 0.49
CA ARG A 166 14.73 -4.95 1.37
C ARG A 166 13.57 -4.54 2.27
N LYS A 167 12.46 -5.28 2.18
CA LYS A 167 11.17 -5.02 2.81
C LYS A 167 10.88 -6.12 3.84
N LEU A 168 10.48 -5.72 5.03
CA LEU A 168 9.97 -6.63 6.07
C LEU A 168 8.68 -6.02 6.63
N VAL A 169 7.56 -6.68 6.36
CA VAL A 169 6.23 -6.24 6.75
C VAL A 169 5.61 -7.33 7.61
N VAL A 170 4.86 -6.94 8.63
CA VAL A 170 4.24 -7.89 9.57
C VAL A 170 2.79 -7.60 9.75
N ASN A 171 2.05 -8.63 10.14
CA ASN A 171 0.69 -8.49 10.60
C ASN A 171 0.62 -7.45 11.72
N ARG A 172 -0.47 -6.69 11.74
CA ARG A 172 -0.72 -5.66 12.75
C ARG A 172 -0.58 -6.18 14.18
N GLN A 173 -0.92 -7.44 14.43
CA GLN A 173 -0.76 -8.10 15.73
C GLN A 173 0.71 -8.26 16.17
N ALA A 174 1.66 -8.25 15.23
CA ALA A 174 3.11 -8.33 15.47
C ALA A 174 3.82 -6.97 15.34
N LYS A 175 3.08 -5.85 15.39
CA LYS A 175 3.67 -4.50 15.33
C LYS A 175 4.78 -4.34 16.38
N GLY A 176 5.95 -3.91 15.93
CA GLY A 176 7.13 -3.68 16.79
C GLY A 176 7.98 -4.93 17.05
N ALA A 177 7.63 -6.08 16.47
CA ALA A 177 8.39 -7.33 16.63
C ALA A 177 9.56 -7.50 15.64
N ILE A 178 9.79 -6.53 14.74
CA ILE A 178 10.77 -6.64 13.65
C ILE A 178 11.88 -5.61 13.71
N ASN A 179 13.05 -6.01 13.23
CA ASN A 179 14.23 -5.16 13.07
C ASN A 179 15.07 -5.67 11.89
N LEU A 180 15.26 -4.84 10.86
CA LEU A 180 16.06 -5.19 9.67
C LEU A 180 17.56 -5.36 9.94
N ALA A 181 18.07 -4.95 11.10
CA ALA A 181 19.45 -5.20 11.51
C ALA A 181 19.66 -6.64 12.05
N LEU A 182 18.58 -7.32 12.46
CA LEU A 182 18.63 -8.71 12.90
C LEU A 182 18.60 -9.66 11.70
N SER A 183 19.01 -10.91 11.94
CA SER A 183 18.85 -11.97 10.95
C SER A 183 17.37 -12.25 10.64
N LEU A 184 17.11 -12.90 9.51
CA LEU A 184 15.75 -13.35 9.18
C LEU A 184 15.21 -14.30 10.26
N GLU A 185 16.02 -15.24 10.73
CA GLU A 185 15.64 -16.19 11.76
C GLU A 185 15.18 -15.50 13.05
N GLU A 186 15.97 -14.55 13.56
CA GLU A 186 15.62 -13.79 14.77
C GLU A 186 14.31 -13.04 14.60
N ASN A 187 14.12 -12.39 13.44
CA ASN A 187 12.86 -11.73 13.13
C ASN A 187 11.68 -12.72 13.14
N LEU A 188 11.79 -13.86 12.46
CA LEU A 188 10.72 -14.86 12.40
C LEU A 188 10.38 -15.41 13.79
N ARG A 189 11.38 -15.62 14.65
CA ARG A 189 11.16 -16.03 16.06
C ARG A 189 10.45 -14.94 16.87
N ASN A 190 10.85 -13.68 16.72
CA ASN A 190 10.21 -12.56 17.40
C ASN A 190 8.75 -12.38 16.96
N ILE A 191 8.47 -12.52 15.66
CA ILE A 191 7.12 -12.43 15.10
C ILE A 191 6.26 -13.59 15.63
N ALA A 192 6.78 -14.83 15.60
CA ALA A 192 6.08 -15.99 16.12
C ALA A 192 5.72 -15.83 17.61
N ALA A 193 6.65 -15.31 18.42
CA ALA A 193 6.41 -15.00 19.82
C ALA A 193 5.35 -13.90 20.00
N ALA A 194 5.42 -12.82 19.21
CA ALA A 194 4.44 -11.73 19.26
C ALA A 194 3.02 -12.18 18.88
N LEU A 195 2.90 -13.11 17.94
CA LEU A 195 1.62 -13.68 17.50
C LEU A 195 1.14 -14.85 18.38
N ASN A 196 1.94 -15.27 19.36
CA ASN A 196 1.70 -16.47 20.16
C ASN A 196 1.44 -17.71 19.30
N LYS A 197 2.29 -17.91 18.28
CA LYS A 197 2.20 -19.01 17.31
C LYS A 197 3.53 -19.78 17.30
N PRO A 198 3.51 -21.11 17.13
CA PRO A 198 4.74 -21.84 16.86
C PRO A 198 5.30 -21.44 15.49
N LEU A 199 6.62 -21.41 15.35
CA LEU A 199 7.33 -21.04 14.12
C LEU A 199 6.86 -21.88 12.91
N THR A 200 6.51 -23.14 13.14
CA THR A 200 5.99 -24.08 12.13
C THR A 200 4.59 -23.75 11.59
N SER A 201 3.88 -22.84 12.26
CA SER A 201 2.57 -22.34 11.82
C SER A 201 2.64 -20.95 11.20
N LEU A 202 3.79 -20.28 11.30
CA LEU A 202 4.03 -18.97 10.74
C LEU A 202 3.98 -19.04 9.21
N ARG A 203 3.26 -18.11 8.58
CA ARG A 203 3.10 -18.03 7.12
C ARG A 203 3.80 -16.78 6.60
N MET A 204 4.87 -16.99 5.82
CA MET A 204 5.67 -15.93 5.23
C MET A 204 5.36 -15.77 3.74
N ALA A 205 4.97 -14.58 3.31
CA ALA A 205 4.92 -14.21 1.90
C ALA A 205 6.28 -13.70 1.43
N THR A 206 6.65 -14.03 0.19
CA THR A 206 7.87 -13.55 -0.50
C THR A 206 7.63 -13.57 -2.01
N LEU A 207 8.58 -13.04 -2.79
CA LEU A 207 8.58 -13.20 -4.24
C LEU A 207 9.34 -14.48 -4.65
N ASP A 208 8.87 -15.13 -5.71
CA ASP A 208 9.54 -16.25 -6.38
C ASP A 208 10.53 -15.71 -7.42
N LYS A 209 11.70 -15.29 -6.93
CA LYS A 209 12.81 -14.79 -7.77
C LYS A 209 14.11 -15.48 -7.35
N PRO A 210 15.11 -15.61 -8.24
CA PRO A 210 16.40 -16.22 -7.89
C PRO A 210 17.06 -15.60 -6.64
N ARG A 211 16.93 -14.28 -6.47
CA ARG A 211 17.47 -13.53 -5.32
C ARG A 211 16.82 -13.88 -3.97
N HIS A 212 15.66 -14.55 -3.96
CA HIS A 212 14.95 -14.94 -2.74
C HIS A 212 15.13 -16.42 -2.37
N GLN A 213 15.75 -17.24 -3.22
CA GLN A 213 15.86 -18.69 -3.00
C GLN A 213 16.55 -19.03 -1.67
N ALA A 214 17.62 -18.31 -1.31
CA ALA A 214 18.30 -18.52 -0.03
C ALA A 214 17.39 -18.24 1.19
N VAL A 215 16.57 -17.19 1.12
CA VAL A 215 15.61 -16.82 2.17
C VAL A 215 14.45 -17.82 2.24
N ILE A 216 13.95 -18.27 1.09
CA ILE A 216 12.91 -19.31 1.03
C ILE A 216 13.41 -20.59 1.71
N GLN A 217 14.63 -21.03 1.38
CA GLN A 217 15.23 -22.23 1.97
C GLN A 217 15.45 -22.05 3.49
N GLN A 218 16.01 -20.92 3.92
CA GLN A 218 16.23 -20.63 5.33
C GLN A 218 14.91 -20.67 6.14
N ALA A 219 13.86 -20.01 5.65
CA ALA A 219 12.57 -19.99 6.32
C ALA A 219 11.92 -21.39 6.35
N ALA A 220 11.99 -22.14 5.25
CA ALA A 220 11.48 -23.51 5.18
C ALA A 220 12.20 -24.46 6.15
N GLN A 221 13.53 -24.34 6.30
CA GLN A 221 14.33 -25.12 7.26
C GLN A 221 13.92 -24.83 8.71
N LEU A 222 13.48 -23.61 9.01
CA LEU A 222 12.92 -23.23 10.32
C LEU A 222 11.47 -23.74 10.52
N GLY A 223 10.87 -24.36 9.50
CA GLY A 223 9.50 -24.86 9.51
C GLY A 223 8.44 -23.84 9.11
N VAL A 224 8.83 -22.61 8.76
CA VAL A 224 7.90 -21.55 8.30
C VAL A 224 7.26 -21.97 6.98
N LYS A 225 5.97 -21.72 6.84
CA LYS A 225 5.21 -21.97 5.61
C LYS A 225 5.44 -20.80 4.65
N VAL A 226 6.19 -21.02 3.58
CA VAL A 226 6.57 -19.97 2.62
C VAL A 226 5.60 -19.96 1.44
N PHE A 227 5.04 -18.78 1.16
CA PHE A 227 4.19 -18.48 0.01
C PHE A 227 4.98 -17.60 -0.96
N ALA A 228 5.55 -18.22 -1.98
CA ALA A 228 6.34 -17.52 -3.00
C ALA A 228 5.42 -17.06 -4.14
N LEU A 229 5.25 -15.75 -4.28
CA LEU A 229 4.40 -15.10 -5.28
C LEU A 229 5.21 -14.72 -6.51
N PRO A 230 4.69 -14.88 -7.73
CA PRO A 230 5.46 -14.61 -8.94
C PRO A 230 5.83 -13.12 -9.09
N ASP A 231 4.91 -12.22 -8.73
CA ASP A 231 5.06 -10.76 -8.63
C ASP A 231 4.10 -10.26 -7.52
N GLY A 232 4.07 -8.95 -7.22
CA GLY A 232 3.09 -8.41 -6.28
C GLY A 232 3.51 -8.26 -4.84
N ASP A 233 4.62 -7.57 -4.57
CA ASP A 233 5.01 -7.30 -3.17
C ASP A 233 4.17 -6.21 -2.48
N VAL A 234 3.57 -5.28 -3.23
CA VAL A 234 2.58 -4.34 -2.68
C VAL A 234 1.33 -5.10 -2.24
N ALA A 235 0.74 -5.92 -3.11
CA ALA A 235 -0.40 -6.78 -2.78
C ALA A 235 -0.12 -7.64 -1.54
N ALA A 236 1.03 -8.32 -1.53
CA ALA A 236 1.44 -9.20 -0.44
C ALA A 236 1.58 -8.46 0.89
N SER A 237 2.08 -7.22 0.87
CA SER A 237 2.22 -6.38 2.06
C SER A 237 0.86 -5.97 2.63
N VAL A 238 -0.08 -5.59 1.77
CA VAL A 238 -1.44 -5.18 2.17
C VAL A 238 -2.14 -6.37 2.81
N LEU A 239 -2.07 -7.55 2.17
CA LEU A 239 -2.60 -8.79 2.71
C LEU A 239 -1.96 -9.16 4.05
N THR A 240 -0.66 -8.95 4.21
CA THR A 240 0.04 -9.21 5.47
C THR A 240 -0.44 -8.30 6.59
N CYS A 241 -0.73 -7.03 6.30
CA CYS A 241 -1.20 -6.06 7.29
C CYS A 241 -2.62 -6.33 7.81
N GLN A 242 -3.44 -7.10 7.07
CA GLN A 242 -4.81 -7.43 7.46
C GLN A 242 -4.86 -8.39 8.67
N GLN A 243 -5.59 -8.00 9.72
CA GLN A 243 -5.63 -8.75 10.99
C GLN A 243 -6.08 -10.21 10.85
N HIS A 244 -7.01 -10.48 9.94
CA HIS A 244 -7.59 -11.82 9.75
C HIS A 244 -7.00 -12.58 8.56
N HIS A 245 -6.04 -11.99 7.85
CA HIS A 245 -5.43 -12.66 6.71
C HIS A 245 -4.43 -13.74 7.19
N PRO A 246 -4.33 -14.87 6.48
CA PRO A 246 -3.36 -15.93 6.75
C PRO A 246 -1.89 -15.51 6.83
N PHE A 247 -1.47 -14.46 6.14
CA PHE A 247 -0.06 -14.04 6.10
C PHE A 247 0.33 -13.33 7.38
N ASP A 248 1.36 -13.84 8.04
CA ASP A 248 1.88 -13.28 9.30
C ASP A 248 3.00 -12.26 9.04
N VAL A 249 3.77 -12.50 7.98
CA VAL A 249 4.95 -11.70 7.62
C VAL A 249 5.17 -11.74 6.12
N MET A 250 5.65 -10.64 5.56
CA MET A 250 6.22 -10.57 4.21
C MET A 250 7.69 -10.19 4.32
N TYR A 251 8.54 -10.95 3.64
CA TYR A 251 9.93 -10.58 3.38
C TYR A 251 10.15 -10.49 1.87
N ALA A 252 10.64 -9.36 1.37
CA ALA A 252 10.93 -9.21 -0.04
C ALA A 252 12.12 -8.29 -0.33
N ILE A 253 12.73 -8.45 -1.50
CA ILE A 253 13.63 -7.51 -2.14
C ILE A 253 12.96 -7.16 -3.48
N GLY A 254 12.36 -5.99 -3.53
CA GLY A 254 11.60 -5.45 -4.66
C GLY A 254 11.91 -3.97 -4.86
N GLY A 255 11.22 -3.28 -5.76
CA GLY A 255 11.52 -1.87 -6.04
C GLY A 255 11.32 -1.00 -4.79
N ALA A 256 12.19 0.00 -4.65
CA ALA A 256 12.15 0.97 -3.57
C ALA A 256 10.92 1.89 -3.61
N PRO A 257 10.45 2.35 -4.80
CA PRO A 257 9.23 3.16 -4.88
C PRO A 257 8.00 2.45 -4.29
N GLU A 258 7.80 1.18 -4.61
CA GLU A 258 6.74 0.36 -4.03
C GLU A 258 6.90 0.20 -2.51
N GLY A 259 8.16 0.15 -2.02
CA GLY A 259 8.46 0.15 -0.58
C GLY A 259 7.91 1.36 0.17
N VAL A 260 7.88 2.53 -0.46
CA VAL A 260 7.30 3.75 0.13
C VAL A 260 5.78 3.66 0.18
N ILE A 261 5.12 3.18 -0.89
CA ILE A 261 3.67 2.92 -0.91
C ILE A 261 3.29 1.94 0.22
N ILE A 262 4.04 0.84 0.34
CA ILE A 262 3.85 -0.18 1.37
C ILE A 262 3.97 0.40 2.79
N SER A 263 4.87 1.36 3.00
CA SER A 263 5.08 1.96 4.32
C SER A 263 3.84 2.67 4.87
N LEU A 264 2.95 3.13 3.99
CA LEU A 264 1.72 3.85 4.32
C LEU A 264 0.59 2.92 4.77
N CYS A 265 0.68 1.62 4.49
CA CYS A 265 -0.22 0.61 5.08
C CYS A 265 -0.12 0.54 6.61
N ARG A 266 0.90 1.17 7.23
CA ARG A 266 1.13 1.17 8.68
C ARG A 266 0.19 2.11 9.45
N GLU A 267 -0.39 3.11 8.80
CA GLU A 267 -1.11 4.20 9.49
C GLU A 267 -2.64 4.17 9.30
N GLY A 268 -3.13 3.50 8.26
CA GLY A 268 -4.54 3.58 7.83
C GLY A 268 -5.48 2.44 8.23
N ALA A 269 -5.04 1.45 9.01
CA ALA A 269 -5.91 0.35 9.48
C ALA A 269 -6.02 0.35 10.99
#